data_AF-A0A7R8VS78-F1
#
_entry.id   AF-A0A7R8VS78-F1
#
_cell.length_a   1.000
_cell.length_b   1.000
_cell.length_c   1.000
_cell.angle_alpha   90.00
_cell.angle_beta   90.00
_cell.angle_gamma   90.00
#
_symmetry.space_group_name_H-M   'P 1'
#
loop_
_entity.id
_entity.type
_entity.pdbx_description
1 polymer ?
#
loop_
_entity_poly.entity_id
_entity_poly.type
_entity_poly.pdbx_seq_one_letter_code
_entity_poly.pdbx_strand_id
1 'polypeptide(L)' 'MTDRAVQILQTQNNNVTQFDNEALEAVFLREDVRDKRVVVVSISGIFGKGKSFLLNYMLKYLNSQ' A
#
# COMPACT_ATOMS: atom_id res chain seq x y z
N MET A 1 -7.70 1.66 -13.81
CA MET A 1 -6.91 1.33 -12.61
C MET A 1 -7.53 2.09 -11.44
N THR A 2 -7.84 1.42 -10.35
CA THR A 2 -8.35 2.08 -9.15
C THR A 2 -7.16 2.79 -8.50
N ASP A 3 -6.96 4.07 -8.82
CA ASP A 3 -5.91 4.95 -8.26
C ASP A 3 -6.19 5.30 -6.78
N ARG A 4 -6.45 4.27 -5.96
CA ARG A 4 -6.80 4.43 -4.56
C ARG A 4 -5.91 3.56 -3.70
N ALA A 5 -5.57 4.07 -2.53
CA ALA A 5 -4.94 3.29 -1.49
C ALA A 5 -5.87 2.13 -1.07
N VAL A 6 -5.30 0.94 -0.92
CA VAL A 6 -6.00 -0.25 -0.41
C VAL A 6 -5.50 -0.47 1.03
N GLN A 7 -6.41 -0.44 2.00
CA GLN A 7 -6.07 -0.71 3.39
C GLN A 7 -6.01 -2.23 3.60
N ILE A 8 -4.82 -2.75 3.90
CA ILE A 8 -4.59 -4.19 4.15
C ILE A 8 -4.41 -4.54 5.63
N LEU A 9 -4.24 -3.52 6.47
CA LEU A 9 -4.04 -3.64 7.91
C LEU A 9 -4.96 -2.68 8.64
N GLN A 10 -5.67 -3.18 9.66
CA GLN A 10 -6.47 -2.38 10.56
C GLN A 10 -6.12 -2.72 12.00
N THR A 11 -5.72 -1.70 12.78
CA THR A 11 -5.51 -1.84 14.22
C THR A 11 -6.82 -1.54 14.92
N GLN A 12 -7.37 -2.52 15.64
CA GLN A 12 -8.52 -2.30 16.51
C GLN A 12 -8.08 -1.85 17.91
N ASN A 13 -9.00 -1.25 18.66
CA ASN A 13 -8.77 -0.69 20.00
C ASN A 13 -8.21 -1.69 21.03
N ASN A 14 -8.32 -3.00 20.77
CA ASN A 14 -7.84 -4.06 21.67
C ASN A 14 -6.44 -4.59 21.31
N ASN A 15 -5.60 -3.81 20.59
CA ASN A 15 -4.30 -4.23 20.06
C ASN A 15 -4.35 -5.43 19.08
N VAL A 16 -5.55 -5.86 18.70
CA VAL A 16 -5.73 -6.86 17.65
C VAL A 16 -5.53 -6.17 16.31
N THR A 17 -4.55 -6.65 15.56
CA THR A 17 -4.34 -6.24 14.17
C THR A 17 -5.06 -7.21 13.26
N GLN A 18 -6.01 -6.71 12.49
CA GLN A 18 -6.72 -7.49 11.49
C GLN A 18 -6.06 -7.27 10.12
N PHE A 19 -5.80 -8.38 9.45
CA PHE A 19 -5.25 -8.40 8.09
C PHE A 19 -6.35 -8.68 7.09
N ASP A 20 -6.42 -7.88 6.03
CA ASP A 20 -7.36 -8.09 4.92
C ASP A 20 -6.67 -8.90 3.81
N ASN A 21 -6.79 -10.24 3.91
CA ASN A 21 -6.17 -11.15 2.94
C ASN A 21 -6.83 -11.05 1.56
N GLU A 22 -8.14 -10.85 1.50
CA GLU A 22 -8.88 -10.74 0.24
C GLU A 22 -8.44 -9.50 -0.55
N ALA A 23 -8.28 -8.36 0.14
CA ALA A 23 -7.78 -7.14 -0.49
C ALA A 23 -6.34 -7.28 -0.99
N LEU A 24 -5.48 -8.01 -0.26
CA LEU A 24 -4.10 -8.27 -0.67
C LEU A 24 -4.04 -9.17 -1.91
N GLU A 25 -4.79 -10.27 -1.90
CA GLU A 25 -4.88 -11.21 -3.01
C GLU A 25 -5.38 -10.53 -4.29
N ALA A 26 -6.39 -9.67 -4.18
CA ALA A 26 -6.92 -8.90 -5.30
C ALA A 26 -5.89 -7.96 -5.96
N VAL A 27 -4.88 -7.50 -5.20
CA VAL A 27 -3.81 -6.62 -5.71
C VAL A 27 -2.64 -7.42 -6.28
N PHE A 28 -2.17 -8.45 -5.56
CA PHE A 28 -0.95 -9.19 -5.92
C PHE A 28 -1.18 -10.36 -6.89
N LEU A 29 -2.37 -10.98 -6.92
CA LEU A 29 -2.66 -12.14 -7.78
C LEU A 29 -3.29 -11.78 -9.13
N ARG A 30 -3.36 -10.49 -9.45
CA ARG A 30 -3.87 -10.01 -10.74
C ARG A 30 -2.95 -10.51 -11.87
N GLU A 31 -3.55 -10.99 -12.96
CA GLU A 31 -2.82 -11.71 -14.03
C GLU A 31 -1.64 -10.92 -14.63
N ASP A 32 -1.75 -9.59 -14.69
CA ASP A 32 -0.74 -8.70 -15.24
C ASP A 32 0.49 -8.50 -14.32
N VAL A 33 0.44 -8.91 -13.05
CA VAL A 33 1.51 -8.67 -12.07
C VAL A 33 1.91 -9.90 -11.23
N ARG A 34 1.09 -10.95 -11.15
CA ARG A 34 1.27 -12.09 -10.24
C ARG A 34 2.62 -12.81 -10.33
N ASP A 35 3.21 -12.87 -11.53
CA ASP A 35 4.47 -13.59 -11.78
C ASP A 35 5.67 -12.64 -11.92
N LYS A 36 5.50 -11.36 -11.58
CA LYS A 36 6.57 -10.35 -11.64
C LYS A 36 7.33 -10.26 -10.32
N ARG A 37 8.60 -9.87 -10.38
CA ARG A 37 9.40 -9.55 -9.19
C ARG A 37 8.80 -8.34 -8.48
N VAL A 38 8.69 -8.43 -7.16
CA VAL A 38 8.12 -7.38 -6.31
C VAL A 38 9.22 -6.61 -5.59
N VAL A 39 9.07 -5.29 -5.53
CA VAL A 39 9.86 -4.41 -4.66
C VAL A 39 8.90 -3.74 -3.67
N VAL A 40 9.19 -3.86 -2.39
CA VAL A 40 8.40 -3.22 -1.32
C VAL A 40 9.10 -1.93 -0.90
N VAL A 41 8.40 -0.81 -1.04
CA VAL A 41 8.85 0.50 -0.55
C VAL A 41 7.93 0.91 0.60
N SER A 42 8.50 1.20 1.77
CA SER A 42 7.75 1.60 2.94
C SER A 42 8.36 2.84 3.60
N ILE A 43 7.52 3.64 4.24
CA ILE A 43 7.91 4.80 5.03
C ILE A 43 7.28 4.68 6.41
N SER A 44 8.09 4.74 7.45
CA SER A 44 7.68 4.73 8.86
C SER A 44 8.16 5.99 9.58
N GLY A 45 7.57 6.31 10.73
CA GLY A 45 7.97 7.45 11.55
C GLY A 45 6.81 8.22 12.18
N ILE A 46 7.16 9.28 12.91
CA ILE A 46 6.26 10.07 13.77
C ILE A 46 5.04 10.58 12.99
N PHE A 47 3.86 10.54 13.63
CA PHE A 47 2.62 11.08 13.07
C PHE A 47 2.76 12.57 12.70
N GLY A 48 2.09 13.00 11.61
CA GLY A 48 2.12 14.40 11.16
C GLY A 48 3.38 14.86 10.41
N LYS A 49 4.42 14.02 10.25
CA LYS A 49 5.65 14.39 9.53
C LYS A 49 5.62 14.18 8.00
N GLY A 50 4.44 14.32 7.37
CA GLY A 50 4.34 14.32 5.90
C GLY A 50 4.60 12.99 5.18
N LYS A 51 4.51 11.84 5.87
CA LYS A 51 4.73 10.50 5.27
C LYS A 51 3.83 10.25 4.05
N SER A 52 2.53 10.51 4.16
CA SER A 52 1.58 10.37 3.05
C SER A 52 1.86 11.36 1.92
N PHE A 53 2.35 12.56 2.24
CA PHE A 53 2.75 13.54 1.23
C PHE A 53 3.93 13.03 0.39
N LEU A 54 4.95 12.45 1.04
CA LEU A 54 6.10 11.87 0.34
C LEU A 54 5.69 10.68 -0.53
N LEU A 55 4.86 9.76 -0.01
CA LEU A 55 4.34 8.64 -0.82
C LEU A 55 3.54 9.12 -2.03
N ASN A 56 2.69 10.14 -1.87
CA ASN A 56 1.96 10.74 -3.00
C ASN A 56 2.91 11.35 -4.04
N TYR A 57 4.04 11.92 -3.62
CA TYR A 57 5.06 12.42 -4.55
C TYR A 57 5.74 11.28 -5.30
N MET A 58 6.07 10.17 -4.63
CA MET A 58 6.63 8.97 -5.28
C MET A 58 5.67 8.37 -6.30
N LEU A 59 4.37 8.31 -6.00
CA LEU A 59 3.34 7.86 -6.96
C LEU A 59 3.31 8.73 -8.21
N LYS A 60 3.40 10.06 -8.08
CA LYS A 60 3.49 10.96 -9.24
C LYS A 60 4.69 10.65 -10.12
N TYR A 61 5.85 10.38 -9.53
CA TYR A 61 7.05 10.01 -10.27
C TYR A 61 6.93 8.65 -10.97
N LEU A 62 6.33 7.65 -10.31
CA LEU A 62 6.12 6.32 -10.91
C LEU A 62 5.09 6.33 -12.04
N ASN A 63 4.11 7.23 -11.96
CA ASN A 63 3.05 7.38 -12.97
C ASN A 63 3.39 8.38 -14.09
N SER A 64 4.50 9.12 -13.99
CA SER A 64 4.93 10.07 -15.03
C SER A 64 5.73 9.41 -16.18
N GLN A 65 5.54 8.10 -16.39
CA GLN A 65 6.09 7.32 -17.50
C GLN A 65 5.15 7.35 -18.69
#